data_AF-A0A6G2PT01-F1
#
_entry.id   AF-A0A6G2PT01-F1
#
_cell.length_a   1.000
_cell.length_b   1.000
_cell.length_c   1.000
_cell.angle_alpha   90.00
_cell.angle_beta   90.00
_cell.angle_gamma   90.00
#
_symmetry.space_group_name_H-M   'P 1'
#
loop_
_entity.id
_entity.type
_entity.pdbx_description
1 polymer ?
#
loop_
_entity_poly.entity_id
_entity_poly.type
_entity_poly.pdbx_seq_one_letter_code
_entity_poly.pdbx_strand_id
1 'polypeptide(L)'
;YGGTGEVDAVTLVRDELLPLASAGLDAWGVEAADRDLYLGVIEERCRRRVNGASWQAATFHRALEGGLSREAALAATTRRYAELMHVGEPVHMWPVGLPEPVPMG
;
A
#
# COMPACT_ATOMS: atom_id res chain seq x y z
N TYR A 1 4.24 17.87 -27.61
CA TYR A 1 4.33 17.54 -26.18
C TYR A 1 5.33 16.40 -26.04
N GLY A 2 6.57 16.73 -25.68
CA GLY A 2 7.71 15.81 -25.74
C GLY A 2 7.77 14.94 -24.49
N GLY A 3 7.50 13.65 -24.65
CA GLY A 3 7.87 12.65 -23.63
C GLY A 3 9.26 12.12 -23.94
N THR A 4 10.30 12.63 -23.28
CA THR A 4 11.67 12.12 -23.48
C THR A 4 12.56 12.23 -22.23
N GLY A 5 12.00 12.18 -21.02
CA GLY A 5 12.78 12.14 -19.78
C GLY A 5 12.34 10.97 -18.91
N GLU A 6 13.29 10.15 -18.46
CA GLU A 6 13.06 9.23 -17.35
C GLU A 6 12.89 10.06 -16.07
N VAL A 7 11.86 9.74 -15.30
CA VAL A 7 11.56 10.40 -14.02
C VAL A 7 11.24 9.32 -13.00
N ASP A 8 11.63 9.56 -11.75
CA ASP A 8 11.25 8.68 -10.64
C ASP A 8 9.72 8.57 -10.56
N ALA A 9 9.22 7.34 -10.44
CA ALA A 9 7.79 7.08 -10.48
C ALA A 9 7.04 7.77 -9.33
N VAL A 10 7.65 7.88 -8.14
CA VAL A 10 7.03 8.56 -7.00
C VAL A 10 6.98 10.06 -7.24
N THR A 11 8.05 10.66 -7.77
CA THR A 11 8.07 12.07 -8.18
C THR A 11 7.00 12.35 -9.23
N LEU A 12 6.93 11.56 -10.29
CA LEU A 12 5.92 11.71 -11.34
C LEU A 12 4.49 11.64 -10.78
N VAL A 13 4.22 10.67 -9.92
CA VAL A 13 2.88 10.52 -9.33
C VAL A 13 2.52 11.73 -8.46
N ARG A 14 3.44 12.17 -7.60
CA ARG A 14 3.16 13.23 -6.62
C ARG A 14 3.09 14.61 -7.25
N ASP A 15 4.00 14.90 -8.17
CA ASP A 15 4.20 16.28 -8.65
C ASP A 15 3.36 16.57 -9.89
N GLU A 16 2.97 15.54 -10.66
CA GLU A 16 2.24 15.70 -11.92
C GLU A 16 0.88 14.98 -11.90
N LEU A 17 0.86 13.67 -11.63
CA LEU A 17 -0.34 12.87 -11.85
C LEU A 17 -1.43 13.09 -10.79
N LEU A 18 -1.07 13.25 -9.51
CA LEU A 18 -2.03 13.53 -8.44
C LEU A 18 -2.68 14.92 -8.58
N PRO A 19 -1.92 16.01 -8.86
CA PRO A 19 -2.54 17.30 -9.17
C PRO A 19 -3.47 17.24 -10.38
N LEU A 20 -3.07 16.54 -11.45
CA LEU A 20 -3.90 16.36 -12.64
C LEU A 20 -5.18 15.58 -12.34
N ALA A 21 -5.09 14.51 -11.55
CA ALA A 21 -6.25 13.73 -11.12
C ALA A 21 -7.19 14.57 -10.25
N SER A 22 -6.66 15.34 -9.29
CA SER A 22 -7.45 16.25 -8.46
C SER A 22 -8.23 17.26 -9.30
N ALA A 23 -7.56 17.94 -10.23
CA ALA A 23 -8.20 18.91 -11.11
C ALA A 23 -9.28 18.28 -12.02
N GLY A 24 -9.04 17.06 -12.51
CA GLY A 24 -10.01 16.33 -13.32
C GLY A 24 -11.26 15.92 -12.53
N LEU A 25 -11.08 15.40 -11.31
CA LEU A 25 -12.19 15.02 -10.42
C LEU A 25 -13.02 16.24 -10.01
N ASP A 26 -12.37 17.39 -9.79
CA ASP A 26 -13.04 18.66 -9.49
C ASP A 26 -13.89 19.16 -10.64
N ALA A 27 -13.35 19.10 -11.86
CA ALA A 27 -14.10 19.47 -13.05
C ALA A 27 -15.32 18.57 -13.29
N TRP A 28 -15.29 17.32 -12.79
CA TRP A 28 -16.40 16.37 -12.88
C TRP A 28 -17.38 16.46 -11.71
N GLY A 29 -17.13 17.34 -10.73
CA GLY A 29 -18.02 17.57 -9.60
C GLY A 29 -18.01 16.43 -8.56
N VAL A 30 -16.91 15.67 -8.46
CA VAL A 30 -16.72 14.68 -7.40
C VAL A 30 -16.62 15.41 -6.05
N GLU A 31 -17.23 14.85 -5.01
CA GLU A 31 -17.17 15.43 -3.67
C GLU A 31 -15.72 15.53 -3.19
N ALA A 32 -15.34 16.71 -2.67
CA ALA A 32 -13.97 16.96 -2.23
C ALA A 32 -13.51 15.97 -1.14
N ALA A 33 -14.42 15.55 -0.26
CA ALA A 33 -14.13 14.57 0.78
C ALA A 33 -13.70 13.21 0.20
N ASP A 34 -14.40 12.71 -0.82
CA ASP A 34 -14.07 11.44 -1.48
C ASP A 34 -12.78 11.57 -2.29
N ARG A 35 -12.64 12.66 -3.06
CA ARG A 35 -11.43 12.97 -3.83
C ARG A 35 -10.20 12.97 -2.92
N ASP A 36 -10.23 13.75 -1.84
CA ASP A 36 -9.11 13.92 -0.93
C ASP A 36 -8.79 12.63 -0.17
N LEU A 37 -9.81 11.87 0.22
CA LEU A 37 -9.64 10.56 0.83
C LEU A 37 -8.87 9.61 -0.09
N TYR A 38 -9.33 9.40 -1.32
CA TYR A 38 -8.74 8.40 -2.21
C TYR A 38 -7.39 8.85 -2.80
N LEU A 39 -7.25 10.12 -3.19
CA LEU A 39 -5.97 10.65 -3.66
C LEU A 39 -4.93 10.69 -2.53
N GLY A 40 -5.35 11.03 -1.29
CA GLY A 40 -4.50 11.00 -0.11
C GLY A 40 -3.92 9.61 0.17
N VAL A 41 -4.68 8.53 -0.06
CA VAL A 41 -4.17 7.16 0.05
C VAL A 41 -3.02 6.90 -0.92
N ILE A 42 -3.14 7.38 -2.16
CA ILE A 42 -2.10 7.21 -3.19
C ILE A 42 -0.86 8.03 -2.82
N GLU A 43 -1.04 9.29 -2.41
CA GLU A 43 0.06 10.15 -1.98
C GLU A 43 0.84 9.51 -0.83
N GLU A 44 0.15 8.98 0.18
CA GLU A 44 0.80 8.40 1.35
C GLU A 44 1.53 7.10 1.03
N ARG A 45 1.03 6.29 0.09
CA ARG A 45 1.75 5.12 -0.43
C ARG A 45 3.05 5.54 -1.13
N CYS A 46 2.99 6.58 -1.94
CA CYS A 46 4.15 7.16 -2.61
C CYS A 46 5.16 7.71 -1.59
N ARG A 47 4.70 8.49 -0.61
CA ARG A 47 5.55 9.09 0.44
C ARG A 47 6.25 8.03 1.28
N ARG A 48 5.55 6.97 1.69
CA ARG A 48 6.13 5.88 2.48
C ARG A 48 6.89 4.84 1.66
N ARG A 49 6.77 4.88 0.32
CA ARG A 49 7.23 3.84 -0.60
C ARG A 49 6.72 2.45 -0.23
N VAL A 50 5.45 2.37 0.18
CA VAL A 50 4.77 1.13 0.56
C VAL A 50 3.57 0.89 -0.34
N ASN A 51 3.52 -0.30 -0.93
CA ASN A 51 2.38 -0.85 -1.65
C ASN A 51 2.12 -2.31 -1.23
N GLY A 52 1.05 -2.91 -1.75
CA GLY A 52 0.66 -4.29 -1.43
C GLY A 52 1.75 -5.33 -1.72
N ALA A 53 2.55 -5.15 -2.77
CA ALA A 53 3.63 -6.08 -3.11
C ALA A 53 4.80 -5.97 -2.13
N SER A 54 5.25 -4.75 -1.82
CA SER A 54 6.31 -4.51 -0.84
C SER A 54 5.93 -4.98 0.56
N TRP A 55 4.66 -4.78 0.97
CA TRP A 55 4.15 -5.25 2.26
C TRP A 55 4.11 -6.79 2.30
N GLN A 56 3.64 -7.45 1.25
CA GLN A 56 3.59 -8.92 1.17
C GLN A 56 5.00 -9.51 1.19
N ALA A 57 5.93 -8.96 0.42
CA ALA A 57 7.32 -9.41 0.40
C ALA A 57 7.96 -9.26 1.79
N ALA A 58 7.84 -8.11 2.43
CA ALA A 58 8.41 -7.86 3.75
C ALA A 58 7.79 -8.78 4.83
N THR A 59 6.47 -8.97 4.81
CA THR A 59 5.77 -9.87 5.75
C THR A 59 6.17 -11.32 5.54
N PHE A 60 6.28 -11.76 4.29
CA PHE A 60 6.76 -13.10 3.93
C PHE A 60 8.20 -13.34 4.42
N HIS A 61 9.11 -12.39 4.19
CA HIS A 61 10.49 -12.53 4.65
C HIS A 61 10.60 -12.58 6.18
N ARG A 62 9.85 -11.74 6.89
CA ARG A 62 9.77 -11.82 8.38
C ARG A 62 9.23 -13.16 8.87
N ALA A 63 8.25 -13.73 8.17
CA ALA A 63 7.71 -15.04 8.49
C ALA A 63 8.76 -16.16 8.32
N LEU A 64 9.58 -16.08 7.26
CA LEU A 64 10.71 -16.99 7.06
C LEU A 64 11.78 -16.83 8.15
N GLU A 65 12.15 -15.60 8.47
CA GLU A 65 13.11 -15.28 9.54
C GLU A 65 12.62 -15.75 10.91
N GLY A 66 11.29 -15.75 11.11
CA GLY A 66 10.61 -16.33 12.27
C GLY A 66 10.55 -17.86 12.29
N GLY A 67 11.13 -18.55 11.30
CA GLY A 67 11.27 -20.01 11.28
C GLY A 67 10.17 -20.78 10.55
N LEU A 68 9.22 -20.12 9.89
CA LEU A 68 8.24 -20.81 9.06
C LEU A 68 8.89 -21.38 7.80
N SER A 69 8.38 -22.54 7.36
CA SER A 69 8.71 -23.04 6.02
C SER A 69 8.18 -22.09 4.94
N ARG A 70 8.75 -22.16 3.74
CA ARG A 70 8.32 -21.32 2.61
C ARG A 70 6.82 -21.38 2.33
N GLU A 71 6.25 -22.58 2.29
CA GLU A 71 4.82 -22.78 2.02
C GLU A 71 3.97 -22.23 3.17
N ALA A 72 4.37 -22.47 4.42
CA ALA A 72 3.67 -21.96 5.57
C ALA A 72 3.71 -20.42 5.64
N ALA A 73 4.85 -19.81 5.30
CA ALA A 73 5.02 -18.36 5.24
C ALA A 73 4.16 -17.72 4.15
N LEU A 74 4.08 -18.31 2.96
CA LEU A 74 3.18 -17.86 1.89
C LEU A 74 1.72 -17.92 2.35
N ALA A 75 1.29 -19.07 2.86
CA ALA A 75 -0.09 -19.26 3.30
C ALA A 75 -0.46 -18.30 4.45
N ALA A 76 0.45 -18.10 5.42
CA ALA A 76 0.24 -17.15 6.52
C ALA A 76 0.18 -15.70 6.03
N THR A 77 1.07 -15.31 5.11
CA THR A 77 1.08 -13.95 4.52
C THR A 77 -0.21 -13.68 3.75
N THR A 78 -0.69 -14.64 2.95
CA THR A 78 -1.96 -14.51 2.21
C THR A 78 -3.16 -14.37 3.16
N ARG A 79 -3.23 -15.19 4.21
CA ARG A 79 -4.29 -15.06 5.23
C ARG A 79 -4.25 -13.69 5.91
N ARG A 80 -3.05 -13.25 6.33
CA ARG A 80 -2.89 -11.96 6.99
C ARG A 80 -3.26 -10.79 6.07
N TYR A 81 -2.90 -10.86 4.80
CA TYR A 81 -3.30 -9.87 3.80
C TYR A 81 -4.83 -9.80 3.68
N ALA A 82 -5.49 -10.95 3.59
CA ALA A 82 -6.95 -11.02 3.51
C ALA A 82 -7.60 -10.41 4.76
N GLU A 83 -7.12 -10.73 5.96
CA GLU A 83 -7.62 -10.15 7.21
C GLU A 83 -7.55 -8.61 7.21
N LEU A 84 -6.37 -8.07 6.90
CA LEU A 84 -6.14 -6.61 6.92
C LEU A 84 -6.93 -5.89 5.83
N MET A 85 -7.08 -6.50 4.66
CA MET A 85 -7.88 -5.95 3.57
C MET A 85 -9.35 -5.75 3.98
N HIS A 86 -9.91 -6.67 4.77
CA HIS A 86 -11.30 -6.55 5.27
C HIS A 86 -11.48 -5.45 6.33
N VAL A 87 -10.39 -4.97 6.98
CA VAL A 87 -10.47 -3.85 7.94
C VAL A 87 -10.74 -2.52 7.22
N GLY A 88 -10.38 -2.41 5.94
CA GLY A 88 -10.62 -1.21 5.12
C GLY A 88 -9.54 -0.12 5.25
N GLU A 89 -8.59 -0.28 6.18
CA GLU A 89 -7.44 0.63 6.30
C GLU A 89 -6.48 0.51 5.10
N PRO A 90 -5.85 1.60 4.65
CA PRO A 90 -4.84 1.54 3.59
C PRO A 90 -3.61 0.71 3.97
N VAL A 91 -3.05 -0.04 3.01
CA VAL A 91 -1.86 -0.90 3.24
C VAL A 91 -0.65 -0.19 3.85
N HIS A 92 -0.47 1.11 3.62
CA HIS A 92 0.63 1.88 4.20
C HIS A 92 0.48 2.13 5.72
N MET A 93 -0.67 1.78 6.29
CA MET A 93 -0.99 1.80 7.72
C MET A 93 -0.89 0.43 8.38
N TRP A 94 -0.74 -0.65 7.61
CA TRP A 94 -0.76 -2.00 8.15
C TRP A 94 0.55 -2.35 8.87
N PRO A 95 0.50 -3.11 9.96
CA PRO A 95 1.70 -3.67 10.56
C PRO A 95 2.36 -4.65 9.59
N VAL A 96 3.70 -4.64 9.53
CA VAL A 96 4.47 -5.58 8.72
C VAL A 96 4.84 -6.80 9.56
N GLY A 97 4.57 -8.00 9.05
CA GLY A 97 4.80 -9.25 9.77
C GLY A 97 3.51 -9.93 10.23
N LEU A 98 3.68 -11.15 10.75
CA LEU A 98 2.59 -11.93 11.34
C LEU A 98 2.38 -11.49 12.80
N PRO A 99 1.15 -11.57 13.33
CA PRO A 99 0.91 -11.33 14.75
C PRO A 99 1.71 -12.33 15.60
N GLU A 100 2.20 -11.89 16.75
CA GLU A 100 2.83 -12.80 17.71
C GLU A 100 1.80 -13.87 18.15
N PRO A 101 2.24 -15.12 18.33
CA PRO A 101 1.37 -16.14 18.90
C PRO A 101 0.93 -15.69 20.30
N VAL A 102 -0.38 -15.71 20.56
CA VAL A 102 -0.89 -15.47 21.92
C VAL A 102 -0.28 -16.52 22.85
N PRO A 103 0.42 -16.13 23.93
CA PRO A 103 1.00 -17.09 24.85
C PRO A 103 -0.12 -17.94 25.46
N MET A 104 -0.05 -19.25 25.22
CA MET A 104 -0.92 -20.22 25.87
C MET A 104 -0.38 -20.39 27.30
N GLY A 105 -1.05 -19.75 28.27
CA GLY A 105 -0.79 -19.95 29.69
C GLY A 105 -1.24 -21.31 30.21
#